data_AF-A0A1J4TQY7-F1
#
_entry.id   AF-A0A1J4TQY7-F1
#
_cell.length_a   1.000
_cell.length_b   1.000
_cell.length_c   1.000
_cell.angle_alpha   90.00
_cell.angle_beta   90.00
_cell.angle_gamma   90.00
#
_symmetry.space_group_name_H-M   'P 1'
#
loop_
_entity.id
_entity.type
_entity.pdbx_description
1 polymer ?
#
loop_
_entity_poly.entity_id
_entity_poly.type
_entity_poly.pdbx_seq_one_letter_code
_entity_poly.pdbx_strand_id
1 'polypeptide(L)'
;MIANLFNKAHPLNIFLLLAFMILFFFIALFKSDYNSVSYAFWLLKSADLALVILLITLYYFMVETNRLTYTNHYSILYFCLLFALFYPALILTKLLVIQVVLALAFKRIYSLRINQNIKEKLFDSALLIGVSSVFFQESGLFILLIYSAIFLFKRTYWNFLFIPLFGFITPYFLIYIYSLSIADFSIFYSVFYYKMNFNLELFYQIPLSIYIGIVFLIGLINFMICTAKTSNYNNEFRGLWRLIFVHFITAGLLLFFGMRFTIYNAVYLIFPTGIILANYLQTITVKWRKEAFVFIFIALVLSGYLYNFKP
;
A
#
# COMPACT_ATOMS: atom_id res chain seq x y z
N MET A 1 14.97 -10.19 -21.07
CA MET A 1 13.80 -11.08 -21.17
C MET A 1 12.68 -10.78 -20.16
N ILE A 2 12.97 -10.53 -18.88
CA ILE A 2 11.95 -10.37 -17.82
C ILE A 2 11.00 -9.20 -18.10
N ALA A 3 11.51 -8.02 -18.46
CA ALA A 3 10.65 -6.89 -18.79
C ALA A 3 9.73 -7.19 -19.99
N ASN A 4 10.16 -7.97 -20.97
CA ASN A 4 9.32 -8.32 -22.12
C ASN A 4 8.18 -9.29 -21.75
N LEU A 5 8.39 -10.19 -20.79
CA LEU A 5 7.34 -11.10 -20.30
C LEU A 5 6.15 -10.33 -19.71
N PHE A 6 6.41 -9.31 -18.89
CA PHE A 6 5.37 -8.52 -18.22
C PHE A 6 4.82 -7.35 -19.06
N ASN A 7 5.39 -7.11 -20.25
CA ASN A 7 4.90 -6.13 -21.23
C ASN A 7 3.62 -6.60 -21.95
N LYS A 8 3.21 -7.86 -21.75
CA LYS A 8 1.94 -8.38 -22.23
C LYS A 8 1.15 -8.91 -21.05
N ALA A 9 -0.15 -8.60 -21.04
CA ALA A 9 -1.06 -8.95 -19.97
C ALA A 9 -1.54 -10.42 -20.05
N HIS A 10 -0.62 -11.38 -19.97
CA HIS A 10 -0.98 -12.79 -19.95
C HIS A 10 -1.34 -13.26 -18.53
N PRO A 11 -2.43 -14.04 -18.34
CA PRO A 11 -2.84 -14.54 -17.03
C PRO A 11 -1.77 -15.41 -16.36
N LEU A 12 -0.94 -16.10 -17.16
CA LEU A 12 0.23 -16.86 -16.67
C LEU A 12 1.22 -16.01 -15.86
N ASN A 13 1.36 -14.73 -16.17
CA ASN A 13 2.28 -13.83 -15.45
C ASN A 13 1.86 -13.62 -14.00
N ILE A 14 0.56 -13.66 -13.70
CA ILE A 14 0.05 -13.51 -12.34
C ILE A 14 0.38 -14.76 -11.53
N PHE A 15 0.20 -15.95 -12.10
CA PHE A 15 0.58 -17.21 -11.44
C PHE A 15 2.08 -17.26 -11.11
N LEU A 16 2.93 -16.77 -12.03
CA LEU A 16 4.36 -16.66 -11.78
C LEU A 16 4.67 -15.70 -10.62
N LEU A 17 4.01 -14.54 -10.57
CA LEU A 17 4.17 -13.57 -9.48
C LEU A 17 3.62 -14.08 -8.14
N LEU A 18 2.55 -14.87 -8.15
CA LEU A 18 2.05 -15.55 -6.95
C LEU A 18 3.07 -16.57 -6.42
N ALA A 19 3.61 -17.42 -7.30
CA ALA A 19 4.66 -18.37 -6.93
C ALA A 19 5.91 -17.65 -6.37
N PHE A 20 6.30 -16.53 -6.97
CA PHE A 20 7.38 -15.67 -6.49
C PHE A 20 7.12 -15.17 -5.06
N MET A 21 5.91 -14.68 -4.78
CA MET A 21 5.55 -14.18 -3.44
C MET A 21 5.46 -15.29 -2.39
N ILE A 22 4.98 -16.48 -2.76
CA ILE A 22 4.98 -17.65 -1.89
C ILE A 22 6.42 -18.03 -1.51
N LEU A 23 7.34 -18.03 -2.47
CA LEU A 23 8.76 -18.29 -2.22
C LEU A 23 9.33 -17.28 -1.21
N PHE A 24 9.09 -15.98 -1.40
CA PHE A 24 9.59 -14.96 -0.47
C PHE A 24 8.93 -15.00 0.92
N PHE A 25 7.67 -15.42 1.01
CA PHE A 25 7.02 -15.68 2.28
C PHE A 25 7.74 -16.79 3.07
N PHE A 26 8.10 -17.90 2.42
CA PHE A 26 8.88 -18.95 3.07
C PHE A 26 10.28 -18.49 3.45
N ILE A 27 10.97 -17.72 2.60
CA ILE A 27 12.26 -17.10 2.97
C ILE A 27 12.10 -16.24 4.22
N ALA A 28 11.05 -15.41 4.28
CA ALA A 28 10.77 -14.55 5.43
C ALA A 28 10.56 -15.38 6.70
N LEU A 29 9.79 -16.48 6.63
CA LEU A 29 9.54 -17.38 7.74
C LEU A 29 10.81 -18.05 8.26
N PHE A 30 11.66 -18.59 7.38
CA PHE A 30 12.88 -19.29 7.78
C PHE A 30 13.95 -18.34 8.35
N LYS A 31 13.91 -17.07 7.97
CA LYS A 31 14.86 -16.05 8.41
C LYS A 31 14.47 -15.40 9.73
N SER A 32 13.20 -15.47 10.12
CA SER A 32 12.73 -14.99 11.42
C SER A 32 12.96 -16.05 12.50
N ASP A 33 13.63 -15.66 13.57
CA ASP A 33 13.85 -16.51 14.74
C ASP A 33 12.56 -16.61 15.56
N TYR A 34 11.93 -17.80 15.57
CA TYR A 34 10.77 -18.08 16.40
C TYR A 34 11.15 -18.97 17.58
N ASN A 35 10.85 -18.50 18.79
CA ASN A 35 11.21 -19.20 20.03
C ASN A 35 10.41 -20.48 20.27
N SER A 36 9.23 -20.62 19.67
CA SER A 36 8.40 -21.82 19.79
C SER A 36 7.57 -22.06 18.53
N VAL A 37 7.56 -23.31 18.08
CA VAL A 37 6.79 -23.76 16.92
C VAL A 37 5.65 -24.65 17.43
N SER A 38 4.43 -24.12 17.46
CA SER A 38 3.23 -24.84 17.89
C SER A 38 2.27 -25.08 16.71
N TYR A 39 1.23 -25.88 16.92
CA TYR A 39 0.18 -26.04 15.90
C TYR A 39 -0.54 -24.71 15.60
N ALA A 40 -0.81 -23.90 16.64
CA ALA A 40 -1.40 -22.57 16.49
C ALA A 40 -0.51 -21.63 15.67
N PHE A 41 0.82 -21.75 15.79
CA PHE A 41 1.76 -21.00 14.96
C PHE A 41 1.58 -21.30 13.48
N TRP A 42 1.51 -22.58 13.09
CA TRP A 42 1.31 -22.97 11.69
C TRP A 42 -0.05 -22.55 11.13
N LEU A 43 -1.11 -22.63 11.93
CA LEU A 43 -2.44 -22.09 11.55
C LEU A 43 -2.41 -20.59 11.30
N LEU A 44 -1.69 -19.85 12.14
CA LEU A 44 -1.55 -18.39 11.97
C LEU A 44 -0.70 -18.06 10.74
N LYS A 45 0.36 -18.82 10.46
CA LYS A 45 1.18 -18.63 9.25
C LYS A 45 0.49 -19.05 7.95
N SER A 46 -0.39 -20.05 7.97
CA SER A 46 -1.21 -20.34 6.80
C SER A 46 -2.23 -19.23 6.52
N ALA A 47 -2.79 -18.61 7.56
CA ALA A 47 -3.63 -17.42 7.43
C ALA A 47 -2.84 -16.21 6.88
N ASP A 48 -1.61 -15.99 7.32
CA ASP A 48 -0.72 -14.96 6.76
C ASP A 48 -0.50 -15.15 5.25
N LEU A 49 -0.20 -16.38 4.83
CA LEU A 49 -0.03 -16.71 3.41
C LEU A 49 -1.31 -16.44 2.60
N ALA A 50 -2.48 -16.81 3.14
CA ALA A 50 -3.76 -16.52 2.50
C ALA A 50 -4.00 -15.01 2.35
N LEU A 51 -3.65 -14.21 3.37
CA LEU A 51 -3.72 -12.74 3.32
C LEU A 51 -2.78 -12.15 2.27
N VAL A 52 -1.56 -12.68 2.12
CA VAL A 52 -0.60 -12.26 1.07
C VAL A 52 -1.18 -12.51 -0.32
N ILE A 53 -1.74 -13.70 -0.57
CA ILE A 53 -2.39 -14.03 -1.84
C ILE A 53 -3.58 -13.10 -2.11
N LEU A 54 -4.42 -12.87 -1.08
CA LEU A 54 -5.55 -11.96 -1.18
C LEU A 54 -5.10 -10.53 -1.51
N LEU A 55 -4.04 -10.04 -0.88
CA LEU A 55 -3.49 -8.71 -1.11
C LEU A 55 -2.97 -8.52 -2.54
N ILE A 56 -2.24 -9.49 -3.10
CA ILE A 56 -1.75 -9.44 -4.49
C ILE A 56 -2.91 -9.48 -5.48
N THR A 57 -3.90 -10.35 -5.26
CA THR A 57 -5.06 -10.47 -6.15
C THR A 57 -5.95 -9.22 -6.10
N LEU A 58 -6.13 -8.62 -4.92
CA LEU A 58 -6.79 -7.33 -4.76
C LEU A 58 -6.05 -6.21 -5.51
N TYR A 59 -4.72 -6.14 -5.37
CA TYR A 59 -3.91 -5.16 -6.09
C TYR A 59 -4.03 -5.34 -7.61
N TYR A 60 -3.93 -6.57 -8.11
CA TYR A 60 -4.15 -6.88 -9.54
C TYR A 60 -5.51 -6.39 -10.02
N PHE A 61 -6.58 -6.77 -9.32
CA PHE A 61 -7.94 -6.38 -9.67
C PHE A 61 -8.10 -4.86 -9.69
N MET A 62 -7.49 -4.14 -8.74
CA MET A 62 -7.54 -2.67 -8.69
C MET A 62 -6.85 -2.01 -9.87
N VAL A 63 -5.67 -2.50 -10.25
CA VAL A 63 -4.91 -1.97 -11.38
C VAL A 63 -5.67 -2.17 -12.69
N GLU A 64 -6.18 -3.38 -12.93
CA GLU A 64 -6.90 -3.72 -14.17
C GLU A 64 -8.24 -2.98 -14.28
N THR A 65 -9.06 -3.01 -13.23
CA THR A 65 -10.40 -2.39 -13.29
C THR A 65 -10.35 -0.88 -13.41
N ASN A 66 -9.38 -0.22 -12.76
CA ASN A 66 -9.27 1.24 -12.80
C ASN A 66 -8.31 1.74 -13.90
N ARG A 67 -7.65 0.82 -14.65
CA ARG A 67 -6.66 1.12 -15.69
C ARG A 67 -5.57 2.09 -15.19
N LEU A 68 -5.02 1.80 -14.00
CA LEU A 68 -4.04 2.66 -13.30
C LEU A 68 -2.65 2.64 -13.97
N THR A 69 -2.38 1.58 -14.71
CA THR A 69 -1.27 1.49 -15.66
C THR A 69 -1.83 1.24 -17.04
N TYR A 70 -1.01 1.39 -18.07
CA TYR A 70 -1.37 0.80 -19.35
C TYR A 70 -1.40 -0.73 -19.22
N THR A 71 -1.93 -1.42 -20.24
CA THR A 71 -2.24 -2.87 -20.31
C THR A 71 -1.02 -3.79 -20.16
N ASN A 72 -0.34 -3.71 -19.01
CA ASN A 72 0.94 -4.33 -18.67
C ASN A 72 0.90 -4.76 -17.20
N HIS A 73 1.64 -5.82 -16.86
CA HIS A 73 1.68 -6.37 -15.50
C HIS A 73 2.86 -5.83 -14.66
N TYR A 74 3.53 -4.77 -15.12
CA TYR A 74 4.70 -4.19 -14.44
C TYR A 74 4.38 -3.68 -13.03
N SER A 75 3.16 -3.18 -12.80
CA SER A 75 2.74 -2.69 -11.49
C SER A 75 2.72 -3.79 -10.45
N ILE A 76 2.28 -4.99 -10.82
CA ILE A 76 2.24 -6.16 -9.94
C ILE A 76 3.67 -6.67 -9.69
N LEU A 77 4.51 -6.68 -10.73
CA LEU A 77 5.93 -7.03 -10.56
C LEU A 77 6.61 -6.11 -9.53
N TYR A 78 6.45 -4.79 -9.66
CA TYR A 78 7.07 -3.87 -8.71
C TYR A 78 6.46 -3.94 -7.32
N PHE A 79 5.16 -4.17 -7.24
CA PHE A 79 4.48 -4.43 -5.96
C PHE A 79 5.07 -5.66 -5.25
N CYS A 80 5.23 -6.79 -5.96
CA CYS A 80 5.86 -7.99 -5.42
C CYS A 80 7.33 -7.75 -5.05
N LEU A 81 8.11 -7.05 -5.88
CA LEU A 81 9.51 -6.73 -5.57
C LEU A 81 9.65 -5.85 -4.33
N LEU A 82 8.75 -4.88 -4.14
CA LEU A 82 8.76 -4.01 -2.97
C LEU A 82 8.35 -4.74 -1.69
N PHE A 83 7.37 -5.65 -1.76
CA PHE A 83 7.06 -6.54 -0.63
C PHE A 83 8.22 -7.50 -0.32
N ALA A 84 8.93 -8.00 -1.34
CA ALA A 84 10.14 -8.77 -1.15
C ALA A 84 11.25 -7.92 -0.51
N LEU A 85 11.42 -6.65 -0.90
CA LEU A 85 12.37 -5.75 -0.24
C LEU A 85 12.08 -5.62 1.26
N PHE A 86 10.81 -5.43 1.63
CA PHE A 86 10.36 -5.34 3.02
C PHE A 86 9.82 -6.68 3.53
N TYR A 87 10.57 -7.76 3.29
CA TYR A 87 10.12 -9.13 3.53
C TYR A 87 9.53 -9.44 4.92
N PRO A 88 9.97 -8.83 6.05
CA PRO A 88 9.34 -9.14 7.34
C PRO A 88 7.87 -8.71 7.38
N ALA A 89 7.44 -7.80 6.51
CA ALA A 89 6.03 -7.45 6.37
C ALA A 89 5.14 -8.63 5.97
N LEU A 90 5.70 -9.62 5.26
CA LEU A 90 4.97 -10.79 4.76
C LEU A 90 4.55 -11.75 5.88
N ILE A 91 5.14 -11.63 7.07
CA ILE A 91 4.90 -12.53 8.20
C ILE A 91 4.26 -11.80 9.40
N LEU A 92 3.91 -10.52 9.24
CA LEU A 92 3.27 -9.70 10.27
C LEU A 92 1.75 -9.67 10.07
N THR A 93 1.04 -10.57 10.76
CA THR A 93 -0.44 -10.71 10.74
C THR A 93 -1.17 -9.37 10.76
N LYS A 94 -0.90 -8.56 11.80
CA LYS A 94 -1.59 -7.28 12.04
C LYS A 94 -1.40 -6.33 10.87
N LEU A 95 -0.18 -6.29 10.31
CA LEU A 95 0.16 -5.45 9.16
C LEU A 95 -0.55 -5.93 7.89
N LEU A 96 -0.55 -7.24 7.61
CA LEU A 96 -1.22 -7.81 6.44
C LEU A 96 -2.72 -7.53 6.44
N VAL A 97 -3.39 -7.73 7.58
CA VAL A 97 -4.82 -7.44 7.72
C VAL A 97 -5.12 -5.99 7.36
N ILE A 98 -4.29 -5.05 7.84
CA ILE A 98 -4.47 -3.62 7.56
C ILE A 98 -4.25 -3.31 6.10
N GLN A 99 -3.22 -3.88 5.47
CA GLN A 99 -2.97 -3.64 4.07
C GLN A 99 -4.09 -4.20 3.19
N VAL A 100 -4.71 -5.33 3.56
CA VAL A 100 -5.90 -5.84 2.87
C VAL A 100 -7.08 -4.87 3.03
N VAL A 101 -7.36 -4.40 4.24
CA VAL A 101 -8.43 -3.43 4.52
C VAL A 101 -8.21 -2.11 3.76
N LEU A 102 -6.99 -1.58 3.78
CA LEU A 102 -6.63 -0.37 3.04
C LEU A 102 -6.69 -0.58 1.53
N ALA A 103 -6.26 -1.73 1.03
CA ALA A 103 -6.38 -2.05 -0.39
C ALA A 103 -7.86 -2.02 -0.80
N LEU A 104 -8.77 -2.63 -0.04
CA LEU A 104 -10.22 -2.53 -0.27
C LEU A 104 -10.72 -1.08 -0.28
N ALA A 105 -10.23 -0.23 0.64
CA ALA A 105 -10.54 1.19 0.64
C ALA A 105 -10.05 1.88 -0.64
N PHE A 106 -8.78 1.67 -1.02
CA PHE A 106 -8.18 2.25 -2.22
C PHE A 106 -8.91 1.84 -3.49
N LYS A 107 -9.36 0.59 -3.61
CA LYS A 107 -10.22 0.15 -4.72
C LYS A 107 -11.44 1.03 -4.90
N ARG A 108 -12.15 1.31 -3.80
CA ARG A 108 -13.34 2.17 -3.81
C ARG A 108 -12.96 3.60 -4.21
N ILE A 109 -11.86 4.13 -3.69
CA ILE A 109 -11.41 5.50 -3.98
C ILE A 109 -11.04 5.70 -5.44
N TYR A 110 -10.21 4.81 -6.01
CA TYR A 110 -9.85 4.89 -7.43
C TYR A 110 -11.07 4.72 -8.35
N SER A 111 -12.07 3.94 -7.92
CA SER A 111 -13.31 3.75 -8.68
C SER A 111 -14.26 4.96 -8.65
N LEU A 112 -13.99 6.02 -7.85
CA LEU A 112 -14.80 7.26 -7.81
C LEU A 112 -14.75 8.05 -9.13
N ARG A 113 -13.77 7.73 -10.00
CA ARG A 113 -13.78 8.21 -11.38
C ARG A 113 -15.08 7.82 -12.09
N ILE A 114 -15.55 6.60 -11.89
CA ILE A 114 -16.77 6.08 -12.51
C ILE A 114 -17.99 6.63 -11.78
N ASN A 115 -18.91 7.20 -12.57
CA ASN A 115 -20.10 7.93 -12.14
C ASN A 115 -21.24 7.04 -11.61
N GLN A 116 -20.91 6.07 -10.77
CA GLN A 116 -21.86 5.08 -10.23
C GLN A 116 -21.62 4.91 -8.74
N ASN A 117 -22.71 4.85 -7.97
CA ASN A 117 -22.73 4.58 -6.54
C ASN A 117 -21.72 5.43 -5.74
N ILE A 118 -21.64 6.73 -6.04
CA ILE A 118 -20.63 7.63 -5.47
C ILE A 118 -20.76 7.69 -3.94
N LYS A 119 -21.99 7.81 -3.42
CA LYS A 119 -22.26 7.89 -1.97
C LYS A 119 -21.76 6.64 -1.23
N GLU A 120 -22.09 5.45 -1.76
CA GLU A 120 -21.64 4.16 -1.21
C GLU A 120 -20.12 4.05 -1.24
N LYS A 121 -19.48 4.39 -2.37
CA LYS A 121 -18.01 4.35 -2.48
C LYS A 121 -17.32 5.28 -1.48
N LEU A 122 -17.86 6.49 -1.26
CA LEU A 122 -17.33 7.44 -0.29
C LEU A 122 -17.48 6.92 1.14
N PHE A 123 -18.65 6.37 1.49
CA PHE A 123 -18.91 5.84 2.82
C PHE A 123 -18.05 4.58 3.08
N ASP A 124 -18.06 3.61 2.17
CA ASP A 124 -17.31 2.35 2.26
C ASP A 124 -15.81 2.60 2.42
N SER A 125 -15.24 3.49 1.58
CA SER A 125 -13.81 3.79 1.65
C SER A 125 -13.45 4.45 2.99
N ALA A 126 -14.26 5.40 3.47
CA ALA A 126 -13.99 6.06 4.73
C ALA A 126 -14.18 5.13 5.94
N LEU A 127 -15.18 4.25 5.91
CA LEU A 127 -15.40 3.23 6.92
C LEU A 127 -14.19 2.29 7.01
N LEU A 128 -13.70 1.78 5.88
CA LEU A 128 -12.53 0.89 5.86
C LEU A 128 -11.26 1.59 6.37
N ILE A 129 -11.06 2.87 6.04
CA ILE A 129 -9.95 3.66 6.60
C ILE A 129 -10.13 3.85 8.10
N GLY A 130 -11.34 4.14 8.57
CA GLY A 130 -11.66 4.25 9.99
C GLY A 130 -11.41 2.93 10.75
N VAL A 131 -11.75 1.78 10.16
CA VAL A 131 -11.45 0.46 10.74
C VAL A 131 -9.94 0.26 10.82
N SER A 132 -9.22 0.62 9.76
CA SER A 132 -7.76 0.54 9.76
C SER A 132 -7.13 1.43 10.84
N SER A 133 -7.64 2.65 11.03
CA SER A 133 -7.10 3.62 11.97
C SER A 133 -7.34 3.26 13.43
N VAL A 134 -8.36 2.45 13.73
CA VAL A 134 -8.52 1.84 15.05
C VAL A 134 -7.34 0.92 15.38
N PHE A 135 -6.84 0.14 14.41
CA PHE A 135 -5.71 -0.76 14.65
C PHE A 135 -4.36 -0.04 14.62
N PHE A 136 -4.20 0.90 13.70
CA PHE A 136 -3.02 1.75 13.54
C PHE A 136 -3.44 3.16 13.16
N GLN A 137 -3.44 4.04 14.15
CA GLN A 137 -3.94 5.42 14.04
C GLN A 137 -3.39 6.20 12.84
N GLU A 138 -2.13 5.95 12.47
CA GLU A 138 -1.49 6.56 11.30
C GLU A 138 -2.30 6.38 10.01
N SER A 139 -2.85 5.20 9.75
CA SER A 139 -3.57 4.93 8.50
C SER A 139 -4.80 5.82 8.29
N GLY A 140 -5.29 6.48 9.35
CA GLY A 140 -6.33 7.49 9.26
C GLY A 140 -6.00 8.66 8.33
N LEU A 141 -4.71 8.98 8.13
CA LEU A 141 -4.29 10.04 7.19
C LEU A 141 -4.71 9.77 5.74
N PHE A 142 -5.00 8.52 5.37
CA PHE A 142 -5.54 8.20 4.04
C PHE A 142 -6.93 8.79 3.78
N ILE A 143 -7.62 9.35 4.78
CA ILE A 143 -8.84 10.15 4.58
C ILE A 143 -8.59 11.33 3.62
N LEU A 144 -7.37 11.90 3.62
CA LEU A 144 -6.95 12.95 2.68
C LEU A 144 -7.09 12.50 1.22
N LEU A 145 -6.86 11.21 0.96
CA LEU A 145 -6.96 10.61 -0.36
C LEU A 145 -8.42 10.62 -0.86
N ILE A 146 -9.39 10.35 0.02
CA ILE A 146 -10.82 10.44 -0.31
C ILE A 146 -11.21 11.86 -0.70
N TYR A 147 -10.85 12.86 0.11
CA TYR A 147 -11.13 14.26 -0.20
C TYR A 147 -10.46 14.69 -1.51
N SER A 148 -9.21 14.28 -1.73
CA SER A 148 -8.51 14.57 -2.98
C SER A 148 -9.24 13.98 -4.19
N ALA A 149 -9.81 12.76 -4.09
CA ALA A 149 -10.59 12.14 -5.15
C ALA A 149 -11.88 12.92 -5.44
N ILE A 150 -12.57 13.41 -4.40
CA ILE A 150 -13.76 14.27 -4.54
C ILE A 150 -13.43 15.52 -5.36
N PHE A 151 -12.36 16.23 -5.01
CA PHE A 151 -11.95 17.45 -5.72
C PHE A 151 -11.45 17.16 -7.14
N LEU A 152 -10.59 16.15 -7.32
CA LEU A 152 -9.98 15.81 -8.61
C LEU A 152 -11.00 15.34 -9.65
N PHE A 153 -12.04 14.62 -9.21
CA PHE A 153 -13.12 14.16 -10.10
C PHE A 153 -14.32 15.11 -10.13
N LYS A 154 -14.16 16.36 -9.66
CA LYS A 154 -15.17 17.43 -9.67
C LYS A 154 -16.51 16.99 -9.06
N ARG A 155 -16.46 16.27 -7.94
CA ARG A 155 -17.62 15.76 -7.19
C ARG A 155 -17.97 16.70 -6.02
N THR A 156 -17.88 18.01 -6.22
CA THR A 156 -18.00 19.00 -5.15
C THR A 156 -19.47 19.33 -4.84
N TYR A 157 -20.23 18.32 -4.42
CA TYR A 157 -21.53 18.54 -3.77
C TYR A 157 -21.32 18.54 -2.26
N TRP A 158 -21.96 19.46 -1.55
CA TRP A 158 -21.85 19.58 -0.09
C TRP A 158 -22.08 18.25 0.63
N ASN A 159 -23.07 17.48 0.20
CA ASN A 159 -23.40 16.18 0.79
C ASN A 159 -22.25 15.16 0.66
N PHE A 160 -21.41 15.25 -0.37
CA PHE A 160 -20.29 14.32 -0.57
C PHE A 160 -19.10 14.61 0.34
N LEU A 161 -18.99 15.82 0.91
CA LEU A 161 -17.94 16.14 1.87
C LEU A 161 -18.21 15.55 3.26
N PHE A 162 -19.48 15.42 3.65
CA PHE A 162 -19.86 14.87 4.96
C PHE A 162 -19.86 13.34 5.00
N ILE A 163 -20.12 12.66 3.87
CA ILE A 163 -20.20 11.19 3.83
C ILE A 163 -18.90 10.52 4.33
N PRO A 164 -17.69 10.92 3.87
CA PRO A 164 -16.45 10.35 4.38
C PRO A 164 -16.25 10.59 5.88
N LEU A 165 -16.67 11.75 6.40
CA LEU A 165 -16.56 12.04 7.83
C LEU A 165 -17.37 11.03 8.66
N PHE A 166 -18.63 10.80 8.28
CA PHE A 166 -19.48 9.81 8.95
C PHE A 166 -18.94 8.39 8.82
N GLY A 167 -18.48 7.99 7.63
CA GLY A 167 -17.87 6.68 7.42
C GLY A 167 -16.66 6.46 8.32
N PHE A 168 -15.75 7.44 8.40
CA PHE A 168 -14.54 7.37 9.22
C PHE A 168 -14.83 7.32 10.73
N ILE A 169 -15.83 8.05 11.22
CA ILE A 169 -16.18 8.09 12.64
C ILE A 169 -16.93 6.80 13.07
N THR A 170 -17.60 6.12 12.15
CA THR A 170 -18.47 4.96 12.46
C THR A 170 -17.77 3.88 13.31
N PRO A 171 -16.54 3.41 12.98
CA PRO A 171 -15.83 2.42 13.80
C PRO A 171 -15.55 2.90 15.24
N TYR A 172 -15.17 4.16 15.42
CA TYR A 172 -14.95 4.75 16.74
C TYR A 172 -16.25 4.83 17.55
N PHE A 173 -17.35 5.19 16.89
CA PHE A 173 -18.66 5.24 17.51
C PHE A 173 -19.16 3.85 17.94
N LEU A 174 -18.91 2.81 17.13
CA LEU A 174 -19.23 1.42 17.49
C LEU A 174 -18.44 0.94 18.71
N ILE A 175 -17.14 1.26 18.78
CA ILE A 175 -16.30 0.95 19.95
C ILE A 175 -16.80 1.68 21.19
N TYR A 176 -17.24 2.93 21.04
CA TYR A 176 -17.83 3.70 22.14
C TYR A 176 -19.11 3.04 22.66
N ILE A 177 -20.04 2.65 21.78
CA ILE A 177 -21.27 1.94 22.18
C ILE A 177 -20.93 0.61 22.88
N TYR A 178 -19.95 -0.13 22.37
CA TYR A 178 -19.49 -1.37 22.99
C TYR A 178 -18.93 -1.11 24.41
N SER A 179 -18.10 -0.08 24.58
CA SER A 179 -17.57 0.30 25.90
C SER A 179 -18.66 0.72 26.89
N LEU A 180 -19.69 1.42 26.42
CA LEU A 180 -20.87 1.76 27.22
C LEU A 180 -21.62 0.50 27.70
N SER A 181 -21.75 -0.51 26.83
CA SER A 181 -22.47 -1.74 27.16
C SER A 181 -21.80 -2.58 28.25
N ILE A 182 -20.47 -2.51 28.35
CA ILE A 182 -19.66 -3.24 29.33
C ILE A 182 -19.35 -2.37 30.56
N ALA A 183 -19.70 -1.08 30.53
CA ALA A 183 -19.31 -0.08 31.51
C ALA A 183 -17.78 0.02 31.72
N ASP A 184 -16.99 -0.34 30.70
CA ASP A 184 -15.54 -0.23 30.70
C ASP A 184 -15.05 0.55 29.46
N PHE A 185 -14.56 1.76 29.71
CA PHE A 185 -14.03 2.65 28.69
C PHE A 185 -12.53 2.43 28.40
N SER A 186 -11.88 1.48 29.08
CA SER A 186 -10.46 1.17 28.86
C SER A 186 -10.14 0.90 27.39
N ILE A 187 -11.00 0.13 26.71
CA ILE A 187 -10.90 -0.20 25.28
C ILE A 187 -11.00 1.07 24.44
N PHE A 188 -12.02 1.90 24.67
CA PHE A 188 -12.20 3.14 23.93
C PHE A 188 -11.02 4.09 24.10
N TYR A 189 -10.57 4.31 25.34
CA TYR A 189 -9.41 5.16 25.60
C TYR A 189 -8.12 4.61 25.01
N SER A 190 -7.92 3.29 24.98
CA SER A 190 -6.74 2.67 24.38
C SER A 190 -6.57 2.99 22.89
N VAL A 191 -7.68 3.20 22.17
CA VAL A 191 -7.67 3.59 20.75
C VAL A 191 -7.17 5.03 20.57
N PHE A 192 -7.42 5.91 21.53
CA PHE A 192 -6.95 7.31 21.51
C PHE A 192 -5.61 7.50 22.23
N TYR A 193 -5.15 6.51 23.00
CA TYR A 193 -3.90 6.58 23.73
C TYR A 193 -2.71 6.41 22.80
N TYR A 194 -2.50 7.41 21.96
CA TYR A 194 -1.31 7.52 21.14
C TYR A 194 -0.16 8.01 22.02
N LYS A 195 0.73 7.12 22.42
CA LYS A 195 2.05 7.55 22.89
C LYS A 195 2.78 8.15 21.68
N MET A 196 2.66 9.47 21.51
CA MET A 196 3.60 10.29 20.72
C MET A 196 4.97 10.20 21.41
N ASN A 197 5.59 9.04 21.32
CA ASN A 197 6.96 8.83 21.76
C ASN A 197 7.81 9.36 20.61
N PHE A 198 8.10 10.66 20.68
CA PHE A 198 9.12 11.35 19.91
C PHE A 198 10.49 10.77 20.27
N ASN A 199 10.76 9.55 19.83
CA ASN A 199 12.08 8.99 19.99
C ASN A 199 12.86 9.30 18.71
N LEU A 200 13.75 10.30 18.80
CA LEU A 200 14.72 10.65 17.74
C LEU A 200 15.77 9.55 17.51
N GLU A 201 15.58 8.38 18.12
CA GLU A 201 16.17 7.08 17.76
C GLU A 201 15.81 6.59 16.34
N LEU A 202 15.50 7.52 15.42
CA LEU A 202 15.26 7.34 13.98
C LEU A 202 16.35 6.51 13.28
N PHE A 203 17.50 6.34 13.91
CA PHE A 203 18.70 5.67 13.39
C PHE A 203 18.99 4.29 13.99
N TYR A 204 18.17 3.72 14.88
CA TYR A 204 18.50 2.39 15.44
C TYR A 204 18.46 1.27 14.38
N GLN A 205 17.80 1.50 13.24
CA GLN A 205 17.84 0.64 12.06
C GLN A 205 18.26 1.44 10.81
N ILE A 206 19.50 2.00 10.84
CA ILE A 206 20.12 2.71 9.70
C ILE A 206 19.84 2.03 8.35
N PRO A 207 19.99 0.70 8.18
CA PRO A 207 19.75 0.05 6.90
C PRO A 207 18.32 0.26 6.40
N LEU A 208 17.30 0.02 7.25
CA LEU A 208 15.89 0.11 6.86
C LEU A 208 15.53 1.54 6.42
N SER A 209 15.98 2.54 7.17
CA SER A 209 15.74 3.96 6.84
C SER A 209 16.34 4.35 5.48
N ILE A 210 17.53 3.83 5.15
CA ILE A 210 18.17 4.04 3.84
C ILE A 210 17.32 3.42 2.72
N TYR A 211 16.88 2.18 2.87
CA TYR A 211 16.04 1.53 1.85
C TYR A 211 14.70 2.24 1.65
N ILE A 212 14.05 2.69 2.73
CA ILE A 212 12.82 3.50 2.64
C ILE A 212 13.11 4.81 1.90
N GLY A 213 14.20 5.50 2.25
CA GLY A 213 14.63 6.73 1.58
C GLY A 213 14.92 6.52 0.09
N ILE A 214 15.60 5.44 -0.28
CA ILE A 214 15.87 5.08 -1.68
C ILE A 214 14.56 4.83 -2.43
N VAL A 215 13.65 4.02 -1.88
CA VAL A 215 12.34 3.75 -2.51
C VAL A 215 11.54 5.04 -2.69
N PHE A 216 11.53 5.91 -1.68
CA PHE A 216 10.85 7.20 -1.74
C PHE A 216 11.45 8.11 -2.81
N LEU A 217 12.79 8.25 -2.85
CA LEU A 217 13.48 9.07 -3.84
C LEU A 217 13.29 8.54 -5.27
N ILE A 218 13.43 7.23 -5.48
CA ILE A 218 13.18 6.62 -6.80
C ILE A 218 11.72 6.85 -7.22
N GLY A 219 10.77 6.70 -6.28
CA GLY A 219 9.36 7.02 -6.51
C GLY A 219 9.15 8.47 -6.95
N LEU A 220 9.73 9.43 -6.24
CA LEU A 220 9.66 10.86 -6.55
C LEU A 220 10.25 11.17 -7.93
N ILE A 221 11.47 10.72 -8.21
CA ILE A 221 12.16 11.00 -9.48
C ILE A 221 11.35 10.44 -10.65
N ASN A 222 10.88 9.20 -10.55
CA ASN A 222 10.10 8.57 -11.61
C ASN A 222 8.73 9.22 -11.78
N PHE A 223 8.11 9.68 -10.69
CA PHE A 223 6.88 10.45 -10.77
C PHE A 223 7.11 11.75 -11.57
N MET A 224 8.15 12.52 -11.26
CA MET A 224 8.48 13.77 -11.95
C MET A 224 8.71 13.52 -13.45
N ILE A 225 9.49 12.50 -13.82
CA ILE A 225 9.72 12.15 -15.23
C ILE A 225 8.43 11.75 -15.93
N CYS A 226 7.57 10.98 -15.28
CA CYS A 226 6.29 10.58 -15.83
C CYS A 226 5.33 11.76 -16.00
N THR A 227 5.23 12.67 -15.03
CA THR A 227 4.34 13.86 -15.13
C THR A 227 4.61 14.69 -16.36
N ALA A 228 5.89 14.91 -16.70
CA ALA A 228 6.31 15.67 -17.87
C ALA A 228 5.75 15.06 -19.18
N LYS A 229 5.62 13.73 -19.23
CA LYS A 229 5.10 13.00 -20.39
C LYS A 229 3.57 12.80 -20.34
N THR A 230 2.98 12.73 -19.15
CA THR A 230 1.53 12.49 -18.99
C THR A 230 0.66 13.74 -19.19
N SER A 231 1.26 14.92 -19.33
CA SER A 231 0.59 16.20 -19.65
C SER A 231 -0.25 16.14 -20.94
N ASN A 232 0.18 15.32 -21.91
CA ASN A 232 -0.45 15.19 -23.23
C ASN A 232 -1.63 14.19 -23.29
N TYR A 233 -2.00 13.57 -22.18
CA TYR A 233 -3.07 12.55 -22.14
C TYR A 233 -4.44 13.13 -21.73
N ASN A 234 -5.50 12.35 -21.97
CA ASN A 234 -6.89 12.70 -21.64
C ASN A 234 -7.05 13.18 -20.18
N ASN A 235 -7.98 14.12 -19.97
CA ASN A 235 -8.28 14.75 -18.67
C ASN A 235 -8.53 13.72 -17.55
N GLU A 236 -9.15 12.59 -17.87
CA GLU A 236 -9.46 11.55 -16.87
C GLU A 236 -8.22 10.81 -16.38
N PHE A 237 -7.27 10.51 -17.28
CA PHE A 237 -5.99 9.90 -16.91
C PHE A 237 -5.15 10.86 -16.07
N ARG A 238 -5.18 12.17 -16.38
CA ARG A 238 -4.55 13.21 -15.57
C ARG A 238 -5.15 13.31 -14.16
N GLY A 239 -6.45 13.12 -14.01
CA GLY A 239 -7.12 13.03 -12.70
C GLY A 239 -6.58 11.86 -11.86
N LEU A 240 -6.53 10.66 -12.45
CA LEU A 240 -5.98 9.47 -11.79
C LEU A 240 -4.50 9.61 -11.45
N TRP A 241 -3.69 10.16 -12.35
CA TRP A 241 -2.27 10.38 -12.13
C TRP A 241 -2.00 11.33 -10.95
N ARG A 242 -2.79 12.41 -10.83
CA ARG A 242 -2.76 13.29 -9.65
C ARG A 242 -3.22 12.58 -8.38
N LEU A 243 -4.21 11.70 -8.46
CA LEU A 243 -4.64 10.92 -7.30
C LEU A 243 -3.55 9.95 -6.82
N ILE A 244 -2.84 9.30 -7.75
CA ILE A 244 -1.66 8.45 -7.43
C ILE A 244 -0.57 9.28 -6.75
N PHE A 245 -0.36 10.52 -7.19
CA PHE A 245 0.59 11.43 -6.54
C PHE A 245 0.20 11.78 -5.11
N VAL A 246 -1.07 12.14 -4.91
CA VAL A 246 -1.59 12.41 -3.55
C VAL A 246 -1.44 11.17 -2.70
N HIS A 247 -1.75 9.98 -3.22
CA HIS A 247 -1.51 8.72 -2.52
C HIS A 247 -0.03 8.58 -2.12
N PHE A 248 0.90 8.77 -3.07
CA PHE A 248 2.33 8.69 -2.80
C PHE A 248 2.80 9.71 -1.74
N ILE A 249 2.33 10.96 -1.80
CA ILE A 249 2.64 11.97 -0.79
C ILE A 249 2.03 11.61 0.56
N THR A 250 0.78 11.16 0.63
CA THR A 250 0.15 10.75 1.90
C THR A 250 0.90 9.59 2.55
N ALA A 251 1.33 8.61 1.75
CA ALA A 251 2.21 7.53 2.21
C ALA A 251 3.59 8.04 2.66
N GLY A 252 4.15 9.05 2.00
CA GLY A 252 5.38 9.73 2.43
C GLY A 252 5.21 10.49 3.76
N LEU A 253 4.12 11.25 3.90
CA LEU A 253 3.78 11.99 5.12
C LEU A 253 3.62 11.04 6.31
N LEU A 254 3.07 9.86 6.11
CA LEU A 254 2.97 8.81 7.14
C LEU A 254 4.33 8.40 7.70
N LEU A 255 5.38 8.37 6.88
CA LEU A 255 6.75 8.08 7.34
C LEU A 255 7.24 9.18 8.30
N PHE A 256 6.91 10.44 7.99
CA PHE A 256 7.34 11.61 8.77
C PHE A 256 6.50 11.80 10.04
N PHE A 257 5.17 11.67 9.96
CA PHE A 257 4.28 11.85 11.11
C PHE A 257 4.41 10.72 12.13
N GLY A 258 4.57 9.48 11.67
CA GLY A 258 4.88 8.36 12.56
C GLY A 258 6.26 8.47 13.21
N MET A 259 7.12 9.39 12.76
CA MET A 259 8.51 9.64 13.20
C MET A 259 9.30 8.37 13.49
N ARG A 260 9.04 7.32 12.70
CA ARG A 260 9.60 5.99 12.88
C ARG A 260 9.72 5.33 11.51
N PHE A 261 10.96 5.10 11.08
CA PHE A 261 11.25 4.26 9.92
C PHE A 261 11.08 2.80 10.30
N THR A 262 9.83 2.35 10.43
CA THR A 262 9.48 0.95 10.68
C THR A 262 8.96 0.29 9.42
N ILE A 263 8.97 -1.03 9.43
CA ILE A 263 8.40 -1.85 8.35
C ILE A 263 6.92 -1.52 8.16
N TYR A 264 6.18 -1.30 9.25
CA TYR A 264 4.77 -0.89 9.20
C TYR A 264 4.54 0.34 8.33
N ASN A 265 5.40 1.36 8.46
CA ASN A 265 5.27 2.61 7.71
C ASN A 265 5.80 2.47 6.28
N ALA A 266 6.84 1.67 6.05
CA ALA A 266 7.40 1.40 4.73
C ALA A 266 6.37 0.77 3.77
N VAL A 267 5.51 -0.13 4.28
CA VAL A 267 4.55 -0.86 3.46
C VAL A 267 3.50 0.05 2.83
N TYR A 268 3.18 1.19 3.46
CA TYR A 268 2.27 2.18 2.88
C TYR A 268 2.78 2.80 1.58
N LEU A 269 4.11 2.87 1.37
CA LEU A 269 4.68 3.34 0.10
C LEU A 269 4.51 2.34 -1.04
N ILE A 270 4.36 1.04 -0.75
CA ILE A 270 4.46 -0.03 -1.76
C ILE A 270 3.40 0.13 -2.84
N PHE A 271 2.16 0.43 -2.44
CA PHE A 271 1.03 0.55 -3.37
C PHE A 271 1.24 1.66 -4.41
N PRO A 272 1.41 2.94 -4.03
CA PRO A 272 1.59 4.01 -5.02
C PRO A 272 2.91 3.89 -5.79
N THR A 273 4.00 3.45 -5.16
CA THR A 273 5.31 3.30 -5.84
C THR A 273 5.27 2.23 -6.92
N GLY A 274 4.62 1.08 -6.69
CA GLY A 274 4.47 0.03 -7.70
C GLY A 274 3.83 0.54 -8.99
N ILE A 275 2.79 1.39 -8.88
CA ILE A 275 2.10 2.01 -10.02
C ILE A 275 2.99 3.03 -10.73
N ILE A 276 3.71 3.88 -9.96
CA ILE A 276 4.62 4.89 -10.51
C ILE A 276 5.76 4.24 -11.29
N LEU A 277 6.40 3.22 -10.73
CA LEU A 277 7.51 2.49 -11.35
C LEU A 277 7.09 1.78 -12.64
N ALA A 278 5.90 1.18 -12.63
CA ALA A 278 5.34 0.54 -13.82
C ALA A 278 5.09 1.51 -14.97
N ASN A 279 4.48 2.65 -14.67
CA ASN A 279 4.24 3.70 -15.66
C ASN A 279 5.56 4.29 -16.16
N TYR A 280 6.57 4.46 -15.30
CA TYR A 280 7.90 4.90 -15.70
C TYR A 280 8.58 3.94 -16.66
N LEU A 281 8.62 2.65 -16.31
CA LEU A 281 9.25 1.62 -17.14
C LEU A 281 8.62 1.58 -18.53
N GLN A 282 7.31 1.83 -18.63
CA GLN A 282 6.63 1.90 -19.91
C GLN A 282 7.03 3.11 -20.76
N THR A 283 7.39 4.24 -20.14
CA THR A 283 7.86 5.42 -20.89
C THR A 283 9.25 5.22 -21.52
N ILE A 284 9.98 4.19 -21.11
CA ILE A 284 11.27 3.83 -21.69
C ILE A 284 11.01 3.10 -23.02
N THR A 285 11.42 3.67 -24.15
CA THR A 285 11.21 3.02 -25.47
C THR A 285 12.20 1.89 -25.74
N VAL A 286 13.43 2.02 -25.22
CA VAL A 286 14.55 1.14 -25.53
C VAL A 286 14.53 -0.09 -24.63
N LYS A 287 14.47 -1.29 -25.24
CA LYS A 287 14.32 -2.57 -24.53
C LYS A 287 15.41 -2.84 -23.50
N TRP A 288 16.69 -2.65 -23.85
CA TRP A 288 17.80 -2.94 -22.93
C TRP A 288 17.75 -2.07 -21.66
N ARG A 289 17.32 -0.80 -21.78
CA ARG A 289 17.15 0.11 -20.63
C ARG A 289 16.03 -0.33 -19.69
N LYS A 290 14.92 -0.86 -20.24
CA LYS A 290 13.85 -1.45 -19.41
C LYS A 290 14.37 -2.62 -18.59
N GLU A 291 15.13 -3.51 -19.23
CA GLU A 291 15.67 -4.70 -18.58
C GLU A 291 16.69 -4.32 -17.50
N ALA A 292 17.62 -3.41 -17.82
CA ALA A 292 18.58 -2.89 -16.85
C ALA A 292 17.89 -2.31 -15.61
N PHE A 293 16.82 -1.53 -15.79
CA PHE A 293 16.08 -0.94 -14.68
C PHE A 293 15.41 -2.00 -13.78
N VAL A 294 14.85 -3.06 -14.36
CA VAL A 294 14.30 -4.19 -13.60
C VAL A 294 15.41 -4.93 -12.84
N PHE A 295 16.55 -5.21 -13.48
CA PHE A 295 17.67 -5.91 -12.85
C PHE A 295 18.29 -5.10 -11.70
N ILE A 296 18.43 -3.79 -11.84
CA ILE A 296 18.90 -2.90 -10.77
C ILE A 296 17.94 -2.98 -9.57
N PHE A 297 16.63 -2.97 -9.82
CA PHE A 297 15.65 -3.12 -8.75
C PHE A 297 15.71 -4.50 -8.07
N ILE A 298 15.89 -5.58 -8.83
CA ILE A 298 16.07 -6.92 -8.27
C ILE A 298 17.35 -6.97 -7.43
N ALA A 299 18.45 -6.37 -7.89
CA ALA A 299 19.68 -6.29 -7.12
C ALA A 299 19.49 -5.52 -5.80
N LEU A 300 18.70 -4.45 -5.81
CA LEU A 300 18.33 -3.70 -4.59
C LEU A 300 17.47 -4.54 -3.63
N VAL A 301 16.55 -5.35 -4.15
CA VAL A 301 15.78 -6.30 -3.32
C VAL A 301 16.73 -7.30 -2.66
N LEU A 302 17.61 -7.92 -3.44
CA LEU A 302 18.58 -8.91 -2.94
C LEU A 302 19.54 -8.30 -1.92
N SER A 303 19.99 -7.06 -2.09
CA SER A 303 20.81 -6.38 -1.10
C SER A 303 20.04 -6.13 0.20
N GLY A 304 18.75 -5.83 0.13
CA GLY A 304 17.87 -5.74 1.29
C GLY A 304 17.80 -7.04 2.08
N TYR A 305 17.77 -8.19 1.40
CA TYR A 305 17.79 -9.51 2.06
C TYR A 305 19.11 -9.83 2.76
N LEU A 306 20.24 -9.23 2.38
CA LEU A 306 21.49 -9.40 3.13
C LEU A 306 21.44 -8.72 4.50
N TYR A 307 20.60 -7.70 4.65
CA TYR A 307 20.38 -7.02 5.93
C TYR A 307 19.17 -7.67 6.65
N ASN A 308 19.38 -8.12 7.89
CA ASN A 308 18.28 -8.61 8.73
C ASN A 308 17.48 -7.41 9.25
N PHE A 309 16.48 -6.97 8.48
CA PHE A 309 15.48 -6.05 9.02
C PHE A 309 14.79 -6.74 10.20
N LYS A 310 14.94 -6.19 11.39
CA LYS A 310 14.20 -6.64 12.56
C LYS A 310 12.79 -6.03 12.48
N PRO A 311 11.72 -6.83 12.68
CA PRO A 311 10.33 -6.37 12.60
C PRO A 311 9.99 -5.24 13.56
#